data_AF-A0A224YWK8-F1
#
_entry.id   AF-A0A224YWK8-F1
#
_cell.length_a   1.000
_cell.length_b   1.000
_cell.length_c   1.000
_cell.angle_alpha   90.00
_cell.angle_beta   90.00
_cell.angle_gamma   90.00
#
_symmetry.space_group_name_H-M   'P 1'
#
loop_
_entity.id
_entity.type
_entity.pdbx_description
1 polymer ?
#
loop_
_entity_poly.entity_id
_entity_poly.type
_entity_poly.pdbx_seq_one_letter_code
_entity_poly.pdbx_strand_id
1 'polypeptide(L)'
;MNAARALTTVARRAPQLTTTAVAPARKYRTLAQIKELQKQFSKDDGVPVYLKGGPMDKVLYQFTLGLTCVTLGMCFYNMYHLIYRQAK
;
A
#
# COMPACT_ATOMS: atom_id res chain seq x y z
N MET A 1 39.61 -30.02 0.59
CA MET A 1 39.83 -28.66 1.14
C MET A 1 38.54 -27.85 1.38
N ASN A 2 37.33 -28.41 1.22
CA ASN A 2 36.07 -27.64 1.25
C ASN A 2 35.31 -27.71 2.59
N ALA A 3 35.65 -28.65 3.47
CA ALA A 3 34.95 -28.84 4.75
C ALA A 3 35.19 -27.68 5.74
N ALA A 4 36.40 -27.10 5.75
CA ALA A 4 36.75 -26.01 6.67
C ALA A 4 35.93 -24.74 6.41
N ARG A 5 35.67 -24.39 5.14
CA ARG A 5 34.84 -23.22 4.78
C ARG A 5 33.38 -23.42 5.14
N ALA A 6 32.86 -24.64 4.98
CA ALA A 6 31.49 -24.99 5.38
C ALA A 6 31.31 -24.90 6.90
N LEU A 7 32.28 -25.42 7.67
CA LEU A 7 32.26 -25.40 9.13
C LEU A 7 32.27 -23.97 9.69
N THR A 8 33.10 -23.08 9.13
CA THR A 8 33.18 -21.68 9.58
C THR A 8 31.93 -20.86 9.24
N THR A 9 31.21 -21.22 8.17
CA THR A 9 30.00 -20.49 7.75
C THR A 9 28.81 -20.83 8.67
N VAL A 10 28.71 -22.10 9.09
CA VAL A 10 27.69 -22.54 10.05
C VAL A 10 28.00 -21.99 11.45
N ALA A 11 29.26 -22.03 11.88
CA ALA A 11 29.68 -21.54 13.19
C ALA A 11 29.46 -20.02 13.38
N ARG A 12 29.60 -19.20 12.32
CA ARG A 12 29.33 -17.74 12.41
C ARG A 12 27.85 -17.38 12.59
N ARG A 13 26.91 -18.31 12.39
CA ARG A 13 25.46 -18.02 12.50
C ARG A 13 24.84 -18.38 13.85
N ALA A 14 25.58 -18.99 14.75
CA ALA A 14 25.15 -19.31 16.11
C ALA A 14 26.01 -18.48 17.07
N PRO A 15 25.60 -17.26 17.51
CA PRO A 15 24.40 -17.08 18.32
C PRO A 15 23.76 -15.68 18.17
N GLN A 16 22.62 -15.56 17.49
CA GLN A 16 21.71 -14.40 17.65
C GLN A 16 20.25 -14.87 17.71
N LEU A 17 20.02 -16.02 18.37
CA LEU A 17 18.70 -16.63 18.54
C LEU A 17 18.18 -16.47 19.97
N THR A 18 18.38 -15.32 20.60
CA THR A 18 17.89 -15.08 21.98
C THR A 18 17.45 -13.65 22.18
N THR A 19 16.46 -13.20 21.40
CA THR A 19 15.59 -12.10 21.80
C THR A 19 14.20 -12.41 21.27
N THR A 20 13.47 -13.27 21.99
CA THR A 20 12.05 -13.53 21.73
C THR A 20 11.25 -12.33 22.24
N ALA A 21 11.31 -11.21 21.51
CA ALA A 21 10.25 -10.23 21.59
C ALA A 21 8.98 -10.94 21.08
N VAL A 22 7.99 -11.13 21.95
CA VAL A 22 6.67 -11.66 21.57
C VAL A 22 6.00 -10.59 20.72
N ALA A 23 6.31 -10.59 19.43
CA ALA A 23 5.59 -9.80 18.45
C ALA A 23 4.12 -10.26 18.47
N PRO A 24 3.15 -9.34 18.42
CA PRO A 24 1.75 -9.72 18.38
C PRO A 24 1.53 -10.67 17.20
N ALA A 25 0.71 -11.71 17.41
CA ALA A 25 0.38 -12.71 16.40
C ALA A 25 -0.31 -12.02 15.21
N ARG A 26 0.48 -11.54 14.27
CA ARG A 26 -0.02 -10.88 13.07
C ARG A 26 -0.56 -11.97 12.16
N LYS A 27 -1.85 -11.89 11.80
CA LYS A 27 -2.46 -12.79 10.83
C LYS A 27 -1.88 -12.46 9.45
N TYR A 28 -0.79 -13.14 9.09
CA TYR A 28 -0.20 -13.00 7.77
C TYR A 28 -1.09 -13.68 6.72
N ARG A 29 -1.06 -13.15 5.50
CA ARG A 29 -1.59 -13.88 4.34
C ARG A 29 -0.78 -15.17 4.16
N THR A 30 -1.45 -16.23 3.73
CA THR A 30 -0.75 -17.47 3.40
C THR A 30 0.13 -17.26 2.16
N LEU A 31 1.17 -18.08 2.00
CA LEU A 31 2.04 -18.00 0.81
C LEU A 31 1.26 -18.19 -0.50
N ALA A 32 0.19 -18.99 -0.48
CA ALA A 32 -0.70 -19.18 -1.63
C ALA A 32 -1.40 -17.87 -2.01
N GLN A 33 -1.96 -17.15 -1.03
CA GLN A 33 -2.61 -15.86 -1.27
C GLN A 33 -1.64 -14.79 -1.78
N ILE A 34 -0.39 -14.80 -1.29
CA ILE A 34 0.63 -13.86 -1.77
C ILE A 34 1.00 -14.16 -3.22
N LYS A 35 1.17 -15.43 -3.60
CA LYS A 35 1.45 -15.82 -4.99
C LYS A 35 0.33 -15.44 -5.94
N GLU A 36 -0.92 -15.57 -5.50
CA GLU A 36 -2.08 -15.15 -6.28
C GLU A 36 -2.09 -13.63 -6.52
N LEU A 37 -1.85 -12.85 -5.46
CA LEU A 37 -1.70 -11.40 -5.57
C LEU A 37 -0.52 -11.01 -6.47
N GLN A 38 0.63 -11.67 -6.31
CA GLN A 38 1.79 -11.44 -7.19
C GLN A 38 1.43 -11.71 -8.64
N LYS A 39 0.69 -12.79 -8.95
CA LYS A 39 0.25 -13.10 -10.30
C LYS A 39 -0.68 -12.02 -10.87
N GLN A 40 -1.64 -11.54 -10.07
CA GLN A 40 -2.55 -10.46 -10.48
C GLN A 40 -1.78 -9.16 -10.77
N PHE A 41 -0.91 -8.73 -9.85
CA PHE A 41 -0.20 -7.46 -9.98
C PHE A 41 0.99 -7.50 -10.95
N SER A 42 1.52 -8.68 -11.28
CA SER A 42 2.59 -8.85 -12.26
C SER A 42 2.08 -9.09 -13.69
N LYS A 43 0.76 -9.24 -13.89
CA LYS A 43 0.18 -9.40 -15.23
C LYS A 43 0.46 -8.16 -16.07
N ASP A 44 0.97 -8.32 -17.28
CA ASP A 44 1.23 -7.20 -18.18
C ASP A 44 -0.03 -6.86 -18.99
N ASP A 45 -0.91 -6.05 -18.40
CA ASP A 45 -2.20 -5.65 -18.95
C ASP A 45 -2.27 -4.14 -19.23
N GLY A 46 -1.17 -3.41 -19.04
CA GLY A 46 -1.13 -1.94 -19.17
C GLY A 46 -1.97 -1.19 -18.13
N VAL A 47 -2.56 -1.89 -17.14
CA VAL A 47 -3.36 -1.24 -16.09
C VAL A 47 -2.42 -0.62 -15.06
N PRO A 48 -2.61 0.67 -14.71
CA PRO A 48 -1.76 1.31 -13.71
C PRO A 48 -1.98 0.69 -12.33
N VAL A 49 -0.93 0.70 -11.50
CA VAL A 49 -0.90 0.00 -10.20
C VAL A 49 -2.06 0.36 -9.28
N TYR A 50 -2.54 1.61 -9.31
CA TYR A 50 -3.62 2.10 -8.46
C TYR A 50 -5.03 1.66 -8.90
N LEU A 51 -5.16 0.97 -10.04
CA LEU A 51 -6.41 0.36 -10.51
C LEU A 51 -6.31 -1.18 -10.63
N LYS A 52 -5.15 -1.75 -10.31
CA LYS A 52 -4.82 -3.14 -10.59
C LYS A 52 -5.40 -4.12 -9.57
N GLY A 53 -5.83 -3.62 -8.40
CA GLY A 53 -6.50 -4.40 -7.37
C GLY A 53 -7.93 -4.81 -7.73
N GLY A 54 -8.57 -4.10 -8.67
CA GLY A 54 -9.82 -4.54 -9.29
C GLY A 54 -10.89 -3.45 -9.41
N PRO A 55 -12.17 -3.82 -9.56
CA PRO A 55 -13.26 -2.87 -9.77
C PRO A 55 -13.48 -1.89 -8.61
N MET A 56 -13.19 -2.31 -7.37
CA MET A 56 -13.31 -1.44 -6.19
C MET A 56 -12.37 -0.24 -6.27
N ASP A 57 -11.17 -0.41 -6.82
CA ASP A 57 -10.21 0.68 -7.00
C ASP A 57 -10.75 1.75 -7.94
N LYS A 58 -11.48 1.35 -9.00
CA LYS A 58 -12.12 2.28 -9.94
C LYS A 58 -13.24 3.08 -9.27
N VAL A 59 -14.10 2.40 -8.51
CA VAL A 59 -15.20 3.06 -7.78
C VAL A 59 -14.62 4.05 -6.77
N LEU A 60 -13.61 3.63 -6.01
CA LEU A 60 -12.96 4.48 -5.01
C LEU A 60 -12.32 5.71 -5.67
N TYR A 61 -11.58 5.51 -6.76
CA TYR A 61 -10.96 6.61 -7.51
C TYR A 61 -12.00 7.62 -8.02
N GLN A 62 -13.06 7.14 -8.67
CA GLN A 62 -14.12 8.00 -9.21
C GLN A 62 -14.84 8.76 -8.08
N PHE A 63 -15.11 8.09 -6.96
CA PHE A 63 -15.75 8.71 -5.80
C PHE A 63 -14.87 9.82 -5.21
N THR A 64 -13.58 9.56 -4.99
CA THR A 64 -12.63 10.55 -4.47
C THR A 64 -12.47 11.74 -5.41
N LEU A 65 -12.44 11.50 -6.72
CA LEU A 65 -12.32 12.55 -7.72
C LEU A 65 -13.60 13.41 -7.75
N GLY A 66 -14.78 12.77 -7.72
CA GLY A 66 -16.06 13.47 -7.62
C GLY A 66 -16.15 14.34 -6.37
N LEU A 67 -15.77 13.80 -5.20
CA LEU A 67 -15.74 14.56 -3.95
C LEU A 67 -14.81 15.77 -4.04
N THR A 68 -13.62 15.59 -4.62
CA THR A 68 -12.64 16.67 -4.79
C THR A 68 -13.20 17.80 -5.66
N CYS A 69 -13.85 17.47 -6.78
CA CYS A 69 -14.49 18.45 -7.65
C CYS A 69 -15.61 19.21 -6.94
N VAL A 70 -16.44 18.51 -6.16
CA VAL A 70 -17.53 19.11 -5.37
C VAL A 70 -16.96 20.07 -4.33
N THR A 71 -15.98 19.63 -3.54
CA THR A 71 -15.33 20.47 -2.53
C THR A 71 -14.70 21.71 -3.17
N LEU A 72 -14.01 21.54 -4.30
CA LEU A 72 -13.39 22.66 -5.01
C LEU A 72 -14.44 23.68 -5.49
N GLY A 73 -15.56 23.21 -6.05
CA GLY A 73 -16.68 24.07 -6.44
C GLY A 73 -17.28 24.84 -5.25
N MET A 74 -17.46 24.16 -4.12
CA MET A 74 -17.91 24.79 -2.88
C MET A 74 -16.91 25.83 -2.36
N CYS A 75 -15.61 25.58 -2.43
CA CYS A 75 -14.58 26.55 -2.05
C CYS A 75 -14.69 27.83 -2.89
N PHE A 76 -14.84 27.71 -4.21
CA PHE A 76 -15.02 28.87 -5.09
C PHE A 76 -16.32 29.62 -4.81
N TYR A 77 -17.43 28.90 -4.61
CA TYR A 77 -18.71 29.51 -4.24
C TYR A 77 -18.60 30.31 -2.94
N ASN A 78 -18.01 29.72 -1.90
CA ASN A 78 -17.82 30.37 -0.61
C ASN A 78 -16.87 31.57 -0.73
N MET A 79 -15.79 31.45 -1.51
CA MET A 79 -14.86 32.55 -1.76
C MET A 79 -15.55 33.73 -2.45
N TYR A 80 -16.30 33.47 -3.53
CA TYR A 80 -17.09 34.49 -4.22
C TYR A 80 -18.09 35.16 -3.27
N HIS A 81 -18.85 34.36 -2.53
CA HIS A 81 -19.83 34.86 -1.58
C HIS A 81 -19.16 35.69 -0.47
N LEU A 82 -18.00 35.30 0.05
CA LEU A 82 -17.29 36.07 1.07
C LEU A 82 -16.78 37.40 0.52
N ILE A 83 -16.22 37.43 -0.69
CA ILE A 83 -15.69 38.66 -1.30
C ILE A 83 -16.82 39.67 -1.55
N TYR A 84 -17.91 39.24 -2.17
CA TYR A 84 -18.97 40.17 -2.60
C TYR A 84 -20.08 40.40 -1.57
N ARG A 85 -20.21 39.56 -0.54
CA ARG A 85 -21.21 39.78 0.53
C ARG A 85 -20.77 40.83 1.56
N GLN A 86 -19.47 41.09 1.71
CA GLN A 86 -18.95 42.06 2.71
C GLN A 86 -19.27 43.53 2.37
N ALA A 87 -19.94 43.81 1.24
CA ALA A 87 -20.33 45.16 0.83
C ALA A 87 -21.72 45.61 1.34
N LYS A 88 -22.26 44.98 2.40
CA LYS A 88 -23.48 45.44 3.10
C LYS A 88 -23.28 45.43 4.60
#